data_AF-A0A957AD02-F1
#
_entry.id   AF-A0A957AD02-F1
#
_cell.length_a   1.000
_cell.length_b   1.000
_cell.length_c   1.000
_cell.angle_alpha   90.00
_cell.angle_beta   90.00
_cell.angle_gamma   90.00
#
_symmetry.space_group_name_H-M   'P 1'
#
loop_
_entity.id
_entity.type
_entity.pdbx_description
1 polymer ?
#
loop_
_entity_poly.entity_id
_entity_poly.type
_entity_poly.pdbx_seq_one_letter_code
_entity_poly.pdbx_strand_id
1 'polypeptide(L)'
;MTASSPATRARALSAGIAVAFHDIDGEERHASEESLRAGLAAIESGSGYREADPAIPPVILSRDGQATKLAIRGEIAAPTLDCRLVDEAGLETAWAAPVVDGQLALP
;
A
#
# COMPACT_ATOMS: atom_id res chain seq x y z
N MET A 1 16.73 21.78 -17.98
CA MET A 1 16.03 20.81 -17.10
C MET A 1 14.69 20.50 -17.74
N THR A 2 14.43 19.24 -18.13
CA THR A 2 13.15 18.85 -18.73
C THR A 2 12.12 18.61 -17.63
N ALA A 3 10.91 19.12 -17.82
CA ALA A 3 9.79 18.83 -16.95
C ALA A 3 9.48 17.31 -17.00
N SER A 4 9.24 16.70 -15.85
CA SER A 4 8.90 15.28 -15.74
C SER A 4 7.64 14.94 -16.54
N SER A 5 7.68 13.87 -17.34
CA SER A 5 6.49 13.39 -18.05
C SER A 5 5.35 12.99 -17.08
N PRO A 6 4.07 13.13 -17.46
CA PRO A 6 2.94 12.72 -16.62
C PRO A 6 3.00 11.24 -16.20
N ALA A 7 3.45 10.37 -17.11
CA ALA A 7 3.58 8.94 -16.85
C ALA A 7 4.64 8.65 -15.77
N THR A 8 5.80 9.32 -15.84
CA THR A 8 6.85 9.19 -14.82
C THR A 8 6.37 9.71 -13.46
N ARG A 9 5.65 10.83 -13.43
CA ARG A 9 5.07 11.37 -12.20
C ARG A 9 4.05 10.42 -11.58
N ALA A 10 3.14 9.86 -12.36
CA ALA A 10 2.13 8.92 -11.88
C ALA A 10 2.78 7.66 -11.26
N ARG A 11 3.78 7.08 -11.94
CA ARG A 11 4.52 5.93 -11.43
C ARG A 11 5.29 6.26 -10.14
N ALA A 12 5.93 7.42 -10.09
CA ALA A 12 6.62 7.89 -8.88
C ALA A 12 5.66 8.03 -7.70
N LEU A 13 4.47 8.62 -7.90
CA LEU A 13 3.44 8.73 -6.87
C LEU A 13 2.98 7.36 -6.37
N SER A 14 2.71 6.42 -7.26
CA SER A 14 2.31 5.05 -6.89
C SER A 14 3.38 4.32 -6.07
N ALA A 15 4.65 4.64 -6.30
CA ALA A 15 5.79 4.11 -5.55
C ALA A 15 6.09 4.89 -4.25
N GLY A 16 5.28 5.90 -3.91
CA GLY A 16 5.47 6.74 -2.71
C GLY A 16 6.59 7.79 -2.83
N ILE A 17 7.05 8.08 -4.05
CA ILE A 17 8.06 9.13 -4.30
C ILE A 17 7.35 10.47 -4.45
N ALA A 18 7.76 11.46 -3.65
CA ALA A 18 7.26 12.83 -3.76
C ALA A 18 7.64 13.46 -5.10
N VAL A 19 6.64 13.95 -5.84
CA VAL A 19 6.84 14.70 -7.11
C VAL A 19 6.92 16.21 -6.91
N ALA A 20 6.52 16.69 -5.73
CA ALA A 20 6.60 18.07 -5.28
C ALA A 20 6.83 18.09 -3.76
N PHE A 21 7.54 19.09 -3.28
CA PHE A 21 7.86 19.27 -1.85
C PHE A 21 8.17 20.74 -1.56
N HIS A 22 8.08 21.13 -0.30
CA HIS A 22 8.62 22.41 0.16
C HIS A 22 10.05 22.19 0.63
N ASP A 23 10.99 23.04 0.22
CA ASP A 23 12.36 22.99 0.69
C ASP A 23 12.49 23.60 2.10
N ILE A 24 13.72 23.66 2.63
CA ILE A 24 14.00 24.17 3.98
C ILE A 24 13.63 25.66 4.14
N ASP A 25 13.60 26.40 3.05
CA ASP A 25 13.23 27.82 3.02
C ASP A 25 11.71 27.98 2.86
N GLY A 26 10.97 26.88 2.69
CA GLY A 26 9.53 26.86 2.52
C GLY A 26 9.08 27.10 1.07
N GLU A 27 10.00 27.05 0.10
CA GLU A 27 9.67 27.25 -1.31
C GLU A 27 9.19 25.94 -1.94
N GLU A 28 8.11 25.99 -2.73
CA GLU A 28 7.64 24.83 -3.48
C GLU A 28 8.64 24.47 -4.59
N ARG A 29 9.04 23.20 -4.60
CA ARG A 29 9.92 22.60 -5.60
C ARG A 29 9.25 21.38 -6.21
N HIS A 30 9.58 21.13 -7.48
CA HIS A 30 9.20 19.90 -8.16
C HIS A 30 10.43 19.03 -8.41
N ALA A 31 10.26 17.71 -8.22
CA ALA A 31 11.29 16.75 -8.55
C ALA A 31 11.56 16.75 -10.07
N SER A 32 12.83 16.75 -10.45
CA SER A 32 13.24 16.64 -11.85
C SER A 32 12.93 15.23 -12.40
N GLU A 33 12.79 15.10 -13.72
CA GLU A 33 12.60 13.81 -14.36
C GLU A 33 13.72 12.81 -14.05
N GLU A 34 14.96 13.29 -14.00
CA GLU A 34 16.14 12.51 -13.65
C GLU A 34 16.05 11.98 -12.22
N SER A 35 15.70 12.84 -11.27
CA SER A 35 15.53 12.45 -9.86
C SER A 35 14.42 11.42 -9.68
N LEU A 36 13.29 11.58 -10.39
CA LEU A 36 12.19 10.61 -10.33
C LEU A 36 12.60 9.25 -10.89
N ARG A 37 13.33 9.22 -12.02
CA ARG A 37 13.85 7.97 -12.58
C ARG A 37 14.85 7.28 -11.64
N ALA A 38 15.76 8.04 -11.04
CA ALA A 38 16.73 7.51 -10.08
C ALA A 38 16.04 6.90 -8.85
N GLY A 39 15.03 7.60 -8.30
CA GLY A 39 14.24 7.09 -7.17
C GLY A 39 13.48 5.80 -7.51
N LEU A 40 12.84 5.73 -8.69
CA LEU A 40 12.15 4.53 -9.15
C LEU A 40 13.10 3.34 -9.31
N ALA A 41 14.27 3.55 -9.93
CA ALA A 41 15.27 2.50 -10.08
C ALA A 41 15.80 2.00 -8.73
N ALA A 42 15.99 2.90 -7.75
CA ALA A 42 16.41 2.53 -6.40
C ALA A 42 15.37 1.63 -5.70
N ILE A 43 14.08 1.97 -5.78
CA ILE A 43 13.00 1.15 -5.22
C ILE A 43 13.00 -0.23 -5.87
N GLU A 44 13.03 -0.30 -7.21
CA GLU A 44 12.97 -1.55 -7.96
C GLU A 44 14.16 -2.48 -7.64
N SER A 45 15.35 -1.91 -7.50
CA SER A 45 16.57 -2.68 -7.20
C SER A 45 16.68 -3.17 -5.75
N GLY A 46 16.10 -2.45 -4.79
CA GLY A 46 16.27 -2.73 -3.35
C GLY A 46 15.10 -3.45 -2.69
N SER A 47 13.88 -3.30 -3.19
CA SER A 47 12.68 -3.78 -2.49
C SER A 47 12.09 -5.07 -3.04
N GLY A 48 12.50 -5.49 -4.25
CA GLY A 48 11.76 -6.52 -4.99
C GLY A 48 10.29 -6.12 -5.25
N TYR A 49 9.94 -4.83 -5.11
CA TYR A 49 8.61 -4.30 -5.36
C TYR A 49 8.22 -4.65 -6.79
N ARG A 50 7.38 -5.67 -6.89
CA ARG A 50 6.56 -5.91 -8.05
C ARG A 50 5.22 -5.30 -7.70
N GLU A 51 4.61 -4.63 -8.68
CA GLU A 51 3.19 -4.31 -8.69
C GLU A 51 2.38 -5.63 -8.78
N ALA A 52 2.64 -6.56 -7.87
CA ALA A 52 1.76 -7.68 -7.61
C ALA A 52 0.73 -7.10 -6.66
N ASP A 53 -0.43 -6.71 -7.20
CA ASP A 53 -1.59 -6.24 -6.44
C ASP A 53 -2.18 -7.46 -5.74
N PRO A 54 -1.79 -7.76 -4.48
CA PRO A 54 -2.31 -8.93 -3.82
C PRO A 54 -3.75 -8.61 -3.41
N ALA A 55 -4.64 -9.60 -3.52
CA ALA A 55 -6.03 -9.43 -3.09
C ALA A 55 -6.13 -8.97 -1.62
N ILE A 56 -5.13 -9.28 -0.80
CA ILE A 56 -5.02 -8.87 0.61
C ILE A 56 -3.68 -8.15 0.81
N PRO A 57 -3.66 -6.96 1.43
CA PRO A 57 -2.43 -6.31 1.88
C PRO A 57 -1.52 -7.28 2.66
N PRO A 58 -0.22 -7.36 2.35
CA PRO A 58 0.67 -8.35 2.95
C PRO A 58 0.92 -8.10 4.44
N VAL A 59 0.72 -6.86 4.92
CA VAL A 59 0.88 -6.47 6.32
C VAL A 59 -0.21 -5.44 6.66
N ILE A 60 -0.83 -5.59 7.83
CA ILE A 60 -1.78 -4.64 8.41
C ILE A 60 -1.23 -4.20 9.76
N LEU A 61 -1.18 -2.90 9.99
CA LEU A 61 -0.86 -2.34 11.30
C LEU A 61 -2.17 -1.91 11.96
N SER A 62 -2.45 -2.48 13.13
CA SER A 62 -3.62 -2.18 13.94
C SER A 62 -3.20 -1.51 15.24
N ARG A 63 -4.09 -0.67 15.80
CA ARG A 63 -3.93 -0.10 17.14
C ARG A 63 -4.82 -0.86 18.11
N ASP A 64 -4.27 -1.22 19.26
CA ASP A 64 -5.01 -1.89 20.32
C ASP A 64 -6.29 -1.11 20.72
N GLY A 65 -7.38 -1.85 20.90
CA GLY A 65 -8.71 -1.30 21.17
C GLY A 65 -9.41 -0.58 20.00
N GLN A 66 -8.81 -0.52 18.80
CA GLN A 66 -9.48 0.02 17.61
C GLN A 66 -9.94 -1.09 16.65
N ALA A 67 -11.23 -1.04 16.30
CA ALA A 67 -11.79 -1.90 15.27
C ALA A 67 -11.00 -1.72 13.96
N THR A 68 -10.42 -2.81 13.47
CA THR A 68 -9.60 -2.81 12.26
C THR A 68 -10.34 -3.49 11.13
N LYS A 69 -10.39 -2.83 9.98
CA LYS A 69 -10.96 -3.37 8.75
C LYS A 69 -9.85 -3.60 7.73
N LEU A 70 -9.84 -4.79 7.16
CA LEU A 70 -8.98 -5.17 6.07
C LEU A 70 -9.69 -4.91 4.75
N ALA A 71 -9.08 -4.08 3.90
CA ALA A 71 -9.53 -3.93 2.52
C ALA A 71 -9.12 -5.16 1.72
N ILE A 72 -10.07 -5.74 0.98
CA ILE A 72 -9.83 -6.85 0.06
C ILE A 72 -10.03 -6.33 -1.35
N ARG A 73 -9.06 -6.61 -2.21
CA ARG A 73 -9.03 -6.20 -3.61
C ARG A 73 -9.34 -7.39 -4.51
N GLY A 74 -10.08 -7.14 -5.59
CA GLY A 74 -10.49 -8.15 -6.57
C GLY A 74 -11.94 -8.60 -6.41
N GLU A 75 -12.41 -9.40 -7.38
CA GLU A 75 -13.76 -9.99 -7.35
C GLU A 75 -13.79 -11.13 -6.32
N ILE A 76 -14.50 -10.91 -5.21
CA ILE A 76 -14.77 -11.96 -4.25
C ILE A 76 -16.11 -12.60 -4.62
N ALA A 77 -16.05 -13.82 -5.16
CA ALA A 77 -17.24 -14.58 -5.55
C ALA A 77 -18.09 -15.00 -4.33
N ALA A 78 -17.50 -15.02 -3.13
CA ALA A 78 -18.15 -15.45 -1.90
C ALA A 78 -18.47 -14.25 -0.99
N PRO A 79 -19.68 -14.17 -0.41
CA PRO A 79 -20.05 -13.11 0.53
C PRO A 79 -19.32 -13.22 1.89
N THR A 80 -18.64 -14.34 2.13
CA THR A 80 -17.97 -14.66 3.40
C THR A 80 -16.65 -15.37 3.11
N LEU A 81 -15.61 -15.06 3.90
CA LEU A 81 -14.31 -15.72 3.86
C LEU A 81 -14.04 -16.48 5.16
N ASP A 82 -13.44 -17.66 5.06
CA ASP A 82 -12.93 -18.39 6.22
C ASP A 82 -11.58 -17.81 6.63
N CYS A 83 -11.53 -17.16 7.79
CA CYS A 83 -10.35 -16.45 8.29
C CYS A 83 -9.79 -17.12 9.53
N ARG A 84 -8.47 -17.02 9.68
CA ARG A 84 -7.71 -17.49 10.84
C ARG A 84 -6.65 -16.46 11.22
N LEU A 85 -6.62 -16.10 12.48
CA LEU A 85 -5.57 -15.29 13.09
C LEU A 85 -4.79 -16.20 14.02
N VAL A 86 -3.47 -16.21 13.90
CA VAL A 86 -2.59 -16.91 14.83
C VAL A 86 -1.76 -15.84 15.51
N ASP A 87 -1.85 -15.75 16.84
CA ASP A 87 -1.05 -14.79 17.60
C ASP A 87 0.40 -15.26 17.78
N GLU A 88 1.24 -14.42 18.40
CA GLU A 88 2.64 -14.73 18.65
C GLU A 88 2.83 -15.93 19.60
N ALA A 89 1.83 -16.24 20.44
CA ALA A 89 1.82 -17.39 21.32
C ALA A 89 1.33 -18.68 20.63
N GLY A 90 0.89 -18.59 19.37
CA GLY A 90 0.35 -19.70 18.59
C GLY A 90 -1.14 -19.97 18.83
N LEU A 91 -1.87 -19.08 19.53
CA LEU A 91 -3.30 -19.21 19.70
C LEU A 91 -4.01 -18.90 18.37
N GLU A 92 -4.82 -19.84 17.90
CA GLU A 92 -5.62 -19.68 16.69
C GLU A 92 -7.02 -19.18 17.03
N THR A 93 -7.43 -18.09 16.37
CA THR A 93 -8.82 -17.61 16.33
C THR A 93 -9.34 -17.73 14.90
N ALA A 94 -10.28 -18.65 14.69
CA ALA A 94 -10.93 -18.87 13.40
C ALA A 94 -12.32 -18.23 13.39
N TRP A 95 -12.69 -17.58 12.29
CA TRP A 95 -14.02 -17.01 12.12
C TRP A 95 -14.45 -16.96 10.65
N ALA A 96 -15.76 -16.99 10.43
CA ALA A 96 -16.35 -16.72 9.12
C ALA A 96 -16.61 -15.21 9.01
N ALA A 97 -15.88 -14.57 8.11
CA ALA A 97 -15.79 -13.13 8.04
C ALA A 97 -16.61 -12.61 6.84
N PRO A 98 -17.72 -11.88 7.08
CA PRO A 98 -18.49 -11.32 5.98
C PRO A 98 -17.68 -10.25 5.27
N VAL A 99 -17.75 -10.24 3.94
CA VAL A 99 -17.19 -9.15 3.13
C VAL A 99 -18.29 -8.14 2.86
N VAL A 100 -18.11 -6.92 3.37
CA VAL A 100 -19.03 -5.80 3.18
C VAL A 100 -18.27 -4.68 2.50
N ASP A 101 -18.74 -4.23 1.33
CA ASP A 101 -18.11 -3.17 0.53
C ASP A 101 -16.61 -3.39 0.25
N GLY A 102 -16.23 -4.65 0.00
CA GLY A 102 -14.82 -5.03 -0.22
C GLY A 102 -13.95 -4.96 1.05
N GLN A 103 -14.57 -4.99 2.23
CA GLN A 103 -13.88 -4.93 3.51
C GLN A 103 -14.26 -6.09 4.41
N LEU A 104 -13.32 -6.49 5.27
CA LEU A 104 -13.46 -7.55 6.25
C LEU A 104 -13.06 -7.03 7.63
N ALA A 105 -13.88 -7.27 8.64
CA ALA A 105 -13.56 -6.88 10.02
C ALA A 105 -12.65 -7.93 10.67
N LEU A 106 -11.56 -7.46 11.30
CA LEU A 106 -10.72 -8.29 12.16
C LEU A 106 -11.36 -8.41 13.56
N PRO A 107 -11.24 -9.56 14.23
CA PRO A 107 -11.74 -9.79 15.59
C PRO A 107 -11.04 -8.92 16.64
#